data_AF-A0A8J4VV93-F1
#
_entry.id   AF-A0A8J4VV93-F1
#
_cell.length_a   1.000
_cell.length_b   1.000
_cell.length_c   1.000
_cell.angle_alpha   90.00
_cell.angle_beta   90.00
_cell.angle_gamma   90.00
#
_symmetry.space_group_name_H-M   'P 1'
#
loop_
_entity.id
_entity.type
_entity.pdbx_description
1 polymer ?
#
loop_
_entity_poly.entity_id
_entity_poly.type
_entity_poly.pdbx_seq_one_letter_code
_entity_poly.pdbx_strand_id
1 'polypeptide(L)'
;MCSITALAHLRAAVLFFLDISGSCGYTIAQQAALFHSIKSLFMNKPLTIVCNKTDLQPLEGISEEDMKLVMEMKAEAMKTVIGQGGEPTDDQGVLLTMSTLTEDGVIAVKNAACERLLDQRVEIKMKSKKINDCLNRFHVAIPKPQDQKERPPCIPQAVLEAKAKQAAEKEKRKTEKDLENENGGAGVYSASLKKNYILANDEWKEDVLPEILDGHNVYDFIDPDILQRLEELEQEEGLRQTEEVDDDFEMDGKELTPEEQQALAEIRKKKSLLIQQHRIKKSTAESRPIVPRKFDKDKQFTTRRMGRQLSALGLDPSMAIDRARSRSRGQKRERSPDNDGGDAMDMDVDTPNKKLRMRSRSRSRSVSRPLGEVVPGEGFKDSAQKVKAQKLAKRSSKKRNKDACRGEADRVIPTLKPKHLFSGKWSTGKTDRR
;
A
#
# COMPACT_ATOMS: atom_id res chain seq x y z
N MET A 1 3.83 -48.67 -40.34
CA MET A 1 3.25 -47.35 -40.71
C MET A 1 3.66 -46.24 -39.75
N CYS A 2 3.33 -46.31 -38.45
CA CYS A 2 3.63 -45.23 -37.49
C CYS A 2 5.12 -44.84 -37.38
N SER A 3 6.04 -45.81 -37.44
CA SER A 3 7.49 -45.53 -37.37
C SER A 3 7.98 -44.78 -38.61
N ILE A 4 7.45 -45.11 -39.79
CA ILE A 4 7.80 -44.46 -41.06
C ILE A 4 7.27 -43.03 -41.10
N THR A 5 6.03 -42.81 -40.63
CA THR A 5 5.46 -41.46 -40.58
C THR A 5 6.21 -40.57 -39.58
N ALA A 6 6.61 -41.10 -38.43
CA ALA A 6 7.46 -40.38 -37.47
C ALA A 6 8.82 -40.02 -38.08
N LEU A 7 9.48 -40.99 -38.74
CA LEU A 7 10.75 -40.78 -39.43
C LEU A 7 10.64 -39.83 -40.62
N ALA A 8 9.49 -39.67 -41.25
CA ALA A 8 9.31 -38.69 -42.32
C ALA A 8 9.15 -37.27 -41.76
N HIS A 9 8.22 -37.07 -40.81
CA HIS A 9 7.75 -35.72 -40.44
C HIS A 9 8.50 -35.06 -39.27
N LEU A 10 9.08 -35.83 -38.34
CA LEU A 10 9.73 -35.24 -37.17
C LEU A 10 11.10 -34.65 -37.51
N ARG A 11 11.34 -33.40 -37.11
CA ARG A 11 12.65 -32.73 -37.21
C ARG A 11 13.47 -32.98 -35.94
N ALA A 12 14.03 -34.19 -35.85
CA ALA A 12 14.79 -34.68 -34.71
C ALA A 12 16.05 -35.42 -35.17
N ALA A 13 16.95 -35.68 -34.21
CA ALA A 13 18.05 -36.62 -34.39
C ALA A 13 17.50 -38.05 -34.46
N VAL A 14 18.08 -38.84 -35.35
CA VAL A 14 17.74 -40.26 -35.51
C VAL A 14 18.86 -41.08 -34.90
N LEU A 15 18.50 -41.94 -33.95
CA LEU A 15 19.38 -42.93 -33.36
C LEU A 15 19.08 -44.27 -34.02
N PHE A 16 20.04 -44.83 -34.73
CA PHE A 16 19.92 -46.16 -35.32
C PHE A 16 20.62 -47.17 -34.43
N PHE A 17 19.84 -47.98 -33.73
CA PHE A 17 20.37 -49.01 -32.83
C PHE A 17 20.71 -50.28 -33.61
N LEU A 18 21.97 -50.69 -33.53
CA LEU A 18 22.49 -51.95 -34.02
C LEU A 18 22.73 -52.88 -32.83
N ASP A 19 22.26 -54.12 -32.92
CA ASP A 19 22.57 -55.16 -31.94
C ASP A 19 23.71 -56.03 -32.48
N ILE A 20 24.89 -55.93 -31.85
CA ILE A 20 26.09 -56.69 -32.23
C ILE A 20 25.98 -58.15 -31.79
N SER A 21 25.25 -58.43 -30.71
CA SER A 21 25.23 -59.75 -30.06
C SER A 21 24.47 -60.83 -30.85
N GLY A 22 23.73 -60.45 -31.90
CA GLY A 22 22.86 -61.38 -32.66
C GLY A 22 21.64 -61.90 -31.90
N SER A 23 21.45 -61.50 -30.63
CA SER A 23 20.34 -61.95 -29.78
C SER A 23 18.96 -61.40 -30.19
N CYS A 24 18.92 -60.44 -31.11
CA CYS A 24 17.67 -59.89 -31.66
C CYS A 24 17.00 -60.77 -32.73
N GLY A 25 17.58 -61.93 -33.08
CA GLY A 25 17.04 -62.85 -34.08
C GLY A 25 17.27 -62.43 -35.54
N TYR A 26 18.03 -61.37 -35.78
CA TYR A 26 18.42 -60.87 -37.11
C TYR A 26 19.93 -60.70 -37.19
N THR A 27 20.53 -61.05 -38.34
CA THR A 27 21.98 -60.91 -38.54
C THR A 27 22.37 -59.45 -38.79
N ILE A 28 23.64 -59.10 -38.56
CA ILE A 28 24.16 -57.75 -38.81
C ILE A 28 23.97 -57.35 -40.29
N ALA A 29 24.17 -58.29 -41.22
CA ALA A 29 23.89 -58.07 -42.64
C ALA A 29 22.43 -57.70 -42.94
N GLN A 30 21.46 -58.32 -42.25
CA GLN A 30 20.04 -57.97 -42.39
C GLN A 30 19.73 -56.59 -41.80
N GLN A 31 20.36 -56.23 -40.67
CA GLN A 31 20.24 -54.90 -40.06
C GLN A 31 20.83 -53.82 -40.98
N ALA A 32 21.97 -54.08 -41.63
CA ALA A 32 22.59 -53.20 -42.62
C ALA A 32 21.72 -53.05 -43.88
N ALA A 33 21.11 -54.14 -44.37
CA ALA A 33 20.18 -54.09 -45.50
C ALA A 33 18.96 -53.21 -45.19
N LEU A 34 18.42 -53.31 -43.97
CA LEU A 34 17.35 -52.42 -43.51
C LEU A 34 17.82 -50.96 -43.52
N PHE A 35 19.00 -50.67 -42.99
CA PHE A 35 19.55 -49.32 -42.97
C PHE A 35 19.63 -48.69 -44.37
N HIS A 36 20.16 -49.42 -45.36
CA HIS A 36 20.21 -48.93 -46.74
C HIS A 36 18.81 -48.73 -47.36
N SER A 37 17.83 -49.56 -47.00
CA SER A 37 16.45 -49.44 -47.51
C SER A 37 15.73 -48.17 -47.04
N ILE A 38 15.98 -47.73 -45.79
CA ILE A 38 15.33 -46.56 -45.18
C ILE A 38 16.19 -45.29 -45.26
N LYS A 39 17.39 -45.38 -45.85
CA LYS A 39 18.36 -44.30 -45.99
C LYS A 39 17.78 -43.00 -46.56
N SER A 40 16.86 -43.11 -47.52
CA SER A 40 16.20 -41.95 -48.14
C SER A 40 15.39 -41.11 -47.15
N LEU A 41 14.94 -41.68 -46.03
CA LEU A 41 14.18 -40.99 -44.99
C LEU A 41 15.06 -40.16 -44.04
N PHE A 42 16.38 -40.37 -44.05
CA PHE A 42 17.34 -39.67 -43.18
C PHE A 42 17.86 -38.36 -43.77
N MET A 43 17.37 -37.96 -44.96
CA MET A 43 17.76 -36.69 -45.56
C MET A 43 17.40 -35.51 -44.64
N ASN A 44 18.37 -34.61 -44.44
CA ASN A 44 18.27 -33.42 -43.58
C ASN A 44 18.16 -33.69 -42.06
N LYS A 45 18.47 -34.91 -41.59
CA LYS A 45 18.41 -35.28 -40.17
C LYS A 45 19.77 -35.77 -39.67
N PRO A 46 20.20 -35.37 -38.47
CA PRO A 46 21.45 -35.86 -37.90
C PRO A 46 21.24 -37.32 -37.49
N LEU A 47 22.13 -38.19 -37.96
CA LEU A 47 22.07 -39.63 -37.75
C LEU A 47 23.24 -40.05 -36.85
N THR A 48 22.95 -40.86 -35.83
CA THR A 48 23.96 -41.47 -34.96
C THR A 48 23.69 -42.97 -34.89
N ILE A 49 24.72 -43.76 -35.17
CA ILE A 49 24.67 -45.22 -35.12
C ILE A 49 25.12 -45.64 -33.73
N VAL A 50 24.28 -46.45 -33.09
CA VAL A 50 24.45 -46.85 -31.70
C VAL A 50 24.52 -48.36 -31.63
N CYS A 51 25.69 -48.87 -31.29
CA CYS A 51 25.96 -50.28 -31.06
C CYS A 51 25.54 -50.65 -29.64
N ASN A 52 24.43 -51.39 -29.51
CA ASN A 52 23.89 -51.83 -28.23
C ASN A 52 24.36 -53.26 -27.87
N LYS A 53 24.29 -53.60 -26.58
CA LYS A 53 24.68 -54.90 -25.98
C LYS A 53 26.17 -55.23 -26.11
N THR A 54 27.02 -54.22 -25.94
CA THR A 54 28.47 -54.40 -25.95
C THR A 54 29.02 -55.21 -24.78
N ASP A 55 28.20 -55.47 -23.75
CA ASP A 55 28.47 -56.37 -22.64
C ASP A 55 28.58 -57.84 -23.07
N LEU A 56 27.80 -58.25 -24.09
CA LEU A 56 27.85 -59.62 -24.62
C LEU A 56 28.95 -59.79 -25.67
N GLN A 57 29.13 -58.78 -26.52
CA GLN A 57 30.17 -58.79 -27.54
C GLN A 57 30.76 -57.37 -27.72
N PRO A 58 32.04 -57.16 -27.39
CA PRO A 58 32.68 -55.86 -27.58
C PRO A 58 32.88 -55.57 -29.08
N LEU A 59 32.96 -54.29 -29.42
CA LEU A 59 33.13 -53.82 -30.81
C LEU A 59 34.39 -54.40 -31.49
N GLU A 60 35.41 -54.72 -30.71
CA GLU A 60 36.69 -55.29 -31.17
C GLU A 60 36.61 -56.80 -31.48
N GLY A 61 35.56 -57.49 -31.00
CA GLY A 61 35.36 -58.94 -31.17
C GLY A 61 34.46 -59.31 -32.35
N ILE A 62 34.24 -58.40 -33.30
CA ILE A 62 33.36 -58.59 -34.46
C ILE A 62 34.14 -59.18 -35.64
N SER A 63 33.47 -59.97 -36.49
CA SER A 63 34.05 -60.49 -37.73
C SER A 63 34.48 -59.35 -38.68
N GLU A 64 35.54 -59.55 -39.47
CA GLU A 64 36.02 -58.51 -40.40
C GLU A 64 34.97 -58.14 -41.46
N GLU A 65 34.03 -59.03 -41.77
CA GLU A 65 32.93 -58.79 -42.71
C GLU A 65 31.86 -57.87 -42.12
N ASP A 66 31.44 -58.15 -40.88
CA ASP A 66 30.46 -57.34 -40.17
C ASP A 66 31.03 -55.96 -39.80
N MET A 67 32.34 -55.89 -39.51
CA MET A 67 33.02 -54.62 -39.24
C MET A 67 33.05 -53.72 -40.49
N LYS A 68 33.22 -54.29 -41.68
CA LYS A 68 33.12 -53.55 -42.95
C LYS A 68 31.72 -52.96 -43.14
N LEU A 69 30.67 -53.74 -42.86
CA LEU A 69 29.29 -53.26 -42.94
C LEU A 69 29.02 -52.11 -41.96
N VAL A 70 29.51 -52.20 -40.71
CA VAL A 70 29.38 -51.12 -39.72
C VAL A 70 30.16 -49.86 -40.15
N MET A 71 31.34 -50.03 -40.74
CA MET A 71 32.11 -48.91 -41.31
C MET A 71 31.44 -48.27 -42.52
N GLU A 72 30.80 -49.05 -43.39
CA GLU A 72 29.99 -48.55 -44.51
C GLU A 72 28.81 -47.72 -43.99
N MET A 73 28.08 -48.23 -42.99
CA MET A 73 27.01 -47.48 -42.33
C MET A 73 27.53 -46.19 -41.69
N LYS A 74 28.70 -46.22 -41.04
CA LYS A 74 29.37 -45.03 -40.49
C LYS A 74 29.65 -44.00 -41.58
N ALA A 75 30.23 -44.42 -42.72
CA ALA A 75 30.53 -43.52 -43.83
C ALA A 75 29.26 -42.92 -44.47
N GLU A 76 28.17 -43.69 -44.52
CA GLU A 76 26.88 -43.18 -44.99
C GLU A 76 26.24 -42.20 -44.01
N ALA A 77 26.35 -42.44 -42.71
CA ALA A 77 25.90 -41.52 -41.67
C ALA A 77 26.70 -40.21 -41.64
N MET A 78 27.95 -40.21 -42.12
CA MET A 78 28.70 -38.97 -42.35
C MET A 78 28.19 -38.20 -43.58
N LYS A 79 27.87 -38.89 -44.69
CA LYS A 79 27.44 -38.24 -45.94
C LYS A 79 26.13 -37.48 -45.80
N THR A 80 25.21 -37.94 -44.96
CA THR A 80 23.95 -37.23 -44.67
C THR A 80 24.17 -35.90 -43.96
N VAL A 81 25.31 -35.72 -43.30
CA VAL A 81 25.71 -34.49 -42.59
C VAL A 81 26.39 -33.49 -43.53
N ILE A 82 27.23 -33.96 -44.47
CA ILE A 82 28.02 -33.11 -45.40
C ILE A 82 27.12 -32.26 -46.33
N GLY A 83 25.91 -32.72 -46.66
CA GLY A 83 24.98 -31.99 -47.51
C GLY A 83 24.47 -30.64 -46.96
N GLN A 84 24.77 -30.30 -45.70
CA GLN A 84 24.30 -29.06 -45.05
C GLN A 84 25.40 -28.13 -44.53
N GLY A 85 26.68 -28.37 -44.81
CA GLY A 85 27.75 -27.40 -44.53
C GLY A 85 28.35 -27.45 -43.12
N GLY A 86 28.21 -28.57 -42.40
CA GLY A 86 28.98 -28.83 -41.18
C GLY A 86 30.40 -29.27 -41.52
N GLU A 87 31.40 -28.70 -40.83
CA GLU A 87 32.77 -29.22 -40.85
C GLU A 87 32.80 -30.67 -40.33
N PRO A 88 33.74 -31.52 -40.80
CA PRO A 88 33.89 -32.89 -40.37
C PRO A 88 34.64 -32.94 -39.04
N THR A 89 34.10 -32.30 -38.01
CA THR A 89 34.63 -32.41 -36.66
C THR A 89 33.80 -33.44 -35.91
N ASP A 90 34.41 -34.64 -35.82
CA ASP A 90 34.18 -35.72 -34.85
C ASP A 90 33.73 -37.05 -35.46
N ASP A 91 34.71 -37.75 -36.03
CA ASP A 91 34.68 -39.18 -36.38
C ASP A 91 34.26 -40.10 -35.22
N GLN A 92 34.37 -39.60 -33.98
CA GLN A 92 34.08 -40.33 -32.74
C GLN A 92 32.60 -40.28 -32.32
N GLY A 93 31.82 -39.31 -32.81
CA GLY A 93 30.43 -39.15 -32.37
C GLY A 93 29.38 -39.89 -33.22
N VAL A 94 29.78 -40.47 -34.36
CA VAL A 94 28.85 -41.11 -35.33
C VAL A 94 28.55 -42.55 -34.96
N LEU A 95 29.55 -43.25 -34.43
CA LEU A 95 29.45 -44.63 -34.00
C LEU A 95 29.75 -44.66 -32.50
N LEU A 96 28.74 -44.96 -31.71
CA LEU A 96 28.84 -45.00 -30.26
C LEU A 96 28.44 -46.38 -29.77
N THR A 97 29.15 -46.88 -28.78
CA THR A 97 28.81 -48.12 -28.08
C THR A 97 28.01 -47.79 -26.82
N MET A 98 27.02 -48.63 -26.51
CA MET A 98 26.33 -48.58 -25.23
C MET A 98 25.91 -49.96 -24.76
N SER A 99 25.83 -50.12 -23.44
CA SER A 99 25.14 -51.24 -22.82
C SER A 99 24.11 -50.72 -21.83
N THR A 100 22.89 -51.21 -21.93
CA THR A 100 21.83 -50.91 -20.96
C THR A 100 21.95 -51.72 -19.68
N LEU A 101 22.76 -52.78 -19.67
CA LEU A 101 22.95 -53.62 -18.49
C LEU A 101 23.98 -53.01 -17.53
N THR A 102 25.10 -52.51 -18.07
CA THR A 102 26.16 -51.86 -17.30
C THR A 102 25.97 -50.35 -17.18
N GLU A 103 24.96 -49.79 -17.87
CA GLU A 103 24.71 -48.35 -18.01
C GLU A 103 25.84 -47.57 -18.70
N ASP A 104 26.84 -48.29 -19.23
CA ASP A 104 27.98 -47.71 -19.92
C ASP A 104 27.56 -47.12 -21.27
N GLY A 105 28.03 -45.91 -21.56
CA GLY A 105 27.81 -45.24 -22.85
C GLY A 105 26.43 -44.62 -23.03
N VAL A 106 25.44 -44.88 -22.17
CA VAL A 106 24.07 -44.34 -22.29
C VAL A 106 24.07 -42.81 -22.26
N ILE A 107 24.80 -42.21 -21.32
CA ILE A 107 24.89 -40.75 -21.17
C ILE A 107 25.69 -40.14 -22.33
N ALA A 108 26.72 -40.83 -22.80
CA ALA A 108 27.55 -40.38 -23.91
C ALA A 108 26.74 -40.31 -25.22
N VAL A 109 25.98 -41.37 -25.53
CA VAL A 109 25.06 -41.40 -26.70
C VAL A 109 24.04 -40.27 -26.64
N LYS A 110 23.44 -40.05 -25.46
CA LYS A 110 22.50 -38.95 -25.26
C LYS A 110 23.15 -37.60 -25.55
N ASN A 111 24.30 -37.31 -24.94
CA ASN A 111 24.97 -36.03 -25.06
C ASN A 111 25.40 -35.77 -26.52
N ALA A 112 26.04 -36.75 -27.16
CA ALA A 112 26.47 -36.64 -28.55
C ALA A 112 25.31 -36.42 -29.52
N ALA A 113 24.18 -37.12 -29.33
CA ALA A 113 22.99 -36.93 -30.16
C ALA A 113 22.33 -35.57 -29.94
N CYS A 114 22.32 -35.08 -28.69
CA CYS A 114 21.79 -33.77 -28.35
C CYS A 114 22.66 -32.63 -28.91
N GLU A 115 23.98 -32.70 -28.75
CA GLU A 115 24.95 -31.72 -29.26
C GLU A 115 24.84 -31.60 -30.78
N ARG A 116 24.83 -32.73 -31.50
CA ARG A 116 24.66 -32.74 -32.96
C ARG A 116 23.35 -32.11 -33.43
N LEU A 117 22.26 -32.39 -32.71
CA LEU A 117 20.98 -31.75 -33.01
C LEU A 117 21.02 -30.25 -32.73
N LEU A 118 21.75 -29.83 -31.68
CA LEU A 118 21.91 -28.42 -31.33
C LEU A 118 22.73 -27.69 -32.39
N ASP A 119 23.84 -28.26 -32.87
CA ASP A 119 24.68 -27.63 -33.89
C ASP A 119 23.92 -27.37 -35.19
N GLN A 120 23.19 -28.39 -35.68
CA GLN A 120 22.34 -28.21 -36.87
C GLN A 120 21.26 -27.13 -36.64
N ARG A 121 20.65 -27.10 -35.45
CA ARG A 121 19.64 -26.09 -35.10
C ARG A 121 20.23 -24.69 -34.97
N VAL A 122 21.42 -24.57 -34.42
CA VAL A 122 22.18 -23.32 -34.32
C VAL A 122 22.51 -22.84 -35.71
N GLU A 123 22.99 -23.69 -36.61
CA GLU A 123 23.32 -23.32 -37.98
C GLU A 123 22.09 -22.83 -38.78
N ILE A 124 20.96 -23.55 -38.67
CA ILE A 124 19.68 -23.11 -39.26
C ILE A 124 19.25 -21.77 -38.69
N LYS A 125 19.47 -21.56 -37.38
CA LYS A 125 19.15 -20.30 -36.71
C LYS A 125 20.12 -19.19 -37.15
N MET A 126 21.40 -19.49 -37.38
CA MET A 126 22.44 -18.59 -37.91
C MET A 126 22.08 -18.08 -39.31
N LYS A 127 21.54 -18.95 -40.16
CA LYS A 127 21.01 -18.57 -41.47
C LYS A 127 19.72 -17.72 -41.37
N SER A 128 19.08 -17.65 -40.19
CA SER A 128 17.81 -16.94 -39.99
C SER A 128 18.00 -15.50 -39.48
N LYS A 129 17.14 -14.58 -39.93
CA LYS A 129 17.15 -13.17 -39.47
C LYS A 129 16.70 -12.97 -38.02
N LYS A 130 16.12 -14.00 -37.38
CA LYS A 130 15.60 -13.95 -36.00
C LYS A 130 16.70 -13.87 -34.94
N ILE A 131 17.96 -14.06 -35.33
CA ILE A 131 19.08 -13.90 -34.40
C ILE A 131 19.22 -12.47 -33.91
N ASN A 132 18.94 -11.49 -34.76
CA ASN A 132 19.10 -10.07 -34.44
C ASN A 132 18.29 -9.66 -33.20
N ASP A 133 17.12 -10.27 -32.99
CA ASP A 133 16.26 -10.02 -31.82
C ASP A 133 16.88 -10.54 -30.51
N CYS A 134 17.74 -11.56 -30.59
CA CYS A 134 18.36 -12.23 -29.45
C CYS A 134 19.80 -11.77 -29.18
N LEU A 135 20.45 -11.05 -30.10
CA LEU A 135 21.86 -10.64 -29.98
C LEU A 135 22.15 -9.91 -28.66
N ASN A 136 21.22 -9.08 -28.20
CA ASN A 136 21.35 -8.35 -26.94
C ASN A 136 21.50 -9.26 -25.70
N ARG A 137 21.03 -10.51 -25.76
CA ARG A 137 21.16 -11.50 -24.67
C ARG A 137 22.49 -12.26 -24.71
N PHE A 138 23.07 -12.41 -25.90
CA PHE A 138 24.37 -13.05 -26.09
C PHE A 138 25.53 -12.09 -25.82
N HIS A 139 25.31 -10.80 -26.02
CA HIS A 139 26.31 -9.78 -25.83
C HIS A 139 26.63 -9.58 -24.34
N VAL A 140 27.78 -10.10 -23.89
CA VAL A 140 28.36 -9.78 -22.59
C VAL A 140 29.10 -8.45 -22.70
N ALA A 141 28.65 -7.44 -21.96
CA ALA A 141 29.28 -6.13 -21.97
C ALA A 141 30.62 -6.17 -21.22
N ILE A 142 31.71 -5.94 -21.95
CA ILE A 142 33.05 -5.84 -21.37
C ILE A 142 33.27 -4.37 -20.99
N PRO A 143 33.37 -4.03 -19.69
CA PRO A 143 33.57 -2.65 -19.25
C PRO A 143 34.93 -2.14 -19.74
N LYS A 144 34.94 -0.96 -20.36
CA LYS A 144 36.19 -0.29 -20.73
C LYS A 144 36.83 0.30 -19.47
N PRO A 145 38.14 0.14 -19.23
CA PRO A 145 38.80 0.75 -18.09
C PRO A 145 38.77 2.28 -18.24
N GLN A 146 38.00 2.95 -17.38
CA GLN A 146 37.87 4.42 -17.36
C GLN A 146 38.69 5.05 -16.22
N ASP A 147 38.73 4.41 -15.05
CA ASP A 147 39.44 4.88 -13.87
C ASP A 147 40.67 3.99 -13.60
N GLN A 148 41.75 4.55 -13.05
CA GLN A 148 42.88 3.79 -12.48
C GLN A 148 42.59 3.28 -11.05
N LYS A 149 41.32 3.17 -10.65
CA LYS A 149 40.91 2.69 -9.33
C LYS A 149 40.49 1.24 -9.42
N GLU A 150 41.20 0.37 -8.71
CA GLU A 150 40.80 -1.03 -8.55
C GLU A 150 39.56 -1.13 -7.66
N ARG A 151 38.56 -1.89 -8.10
CA ARG A 151 37.33 -2.18 -7.35
C ARG A 151 37.24 -3.68 -7.10
N PRO A 152 38.06 -4.23 -6.17
CA PRO A 152 38.06 -5.66 -5.89
C PRO A 152 36.73 -6.09 -5.24
N PRO A 153 36.32 -7.36 -5.38
CA PRO A 153 35.18 -7.89 -4.66
C PRO A 153 35.48 -7.93 -3.15
N CYS A 154 34.67 -7.22 -2.34
CA CYS A 154 34.81 -7.21 -0.88
C CYS A 154 34.12 -8.45 -0.28
N ILE A 155 34.83 -9.58 -0.27
CA ILE A 155 34.37 -10.82 0.34
C ILE A 155 35.10 -10.99 1.68
N PRO A 156 34.41 -10.95 2.84
CA PRO A 156 35.03 -11.16 4.14
C PRO A 156 35.64 -12.56 4.25
N GLN A 157 36.82 -12.66 4.89
CA GLN A 157 37.53 -13.93 5.09
C GLN A 157 36.68 -14.99 5.80
N ALA A 158 35.85 -14.57 6.76
CA ALA A 158 34.93 -15.45 7.48
C ALA A 158 33.98 -16.23 6.55
N VAL A 159 33.61 -15.69 5.39
CA VAL A 159 32.74 -16.38 4.42
C VAL A 159 33.50 -17.47 3.66
N LEU A 160 34.78 -17.21 3.33
CA LEU A 160 35.62 -18.19 2.65
C LEU A 160 35.94 -19.37 3.58
N GLU A 161 36.29 -19.08 4.83
CA GLU A 161 36.51 -20.09 5.86
C GLU A 161 35.23 -20.88 6.17
N ALA A 162 34.08 -20.22 6.25
CA ALA A 162 32.81 -20.90 6.46
C ALA A 162 32.46 -21.85 5.30
N LYS A 163 32.72 -21.46 4.05
CA LYS A 163 32.54 -22.34 2.89
C LYS A 163 33.50 -23.53 2.92
N ALA A 164 34.77 -23.30 3.29
CA ALA A 164 35.75 -24.38 3.42
C ALA A 164 35.36 -25.37 4.53
N LYS A 165 34.90 -24.86 5.70
CA LYS A 165 34.39 -25.67 6.81
C LYS A 165 33.14 -26.45 6.42
N GLN A 166 32.18 -25.85 5.71
CA GLN A 166 30.99 -26.57 5.22
C GLN A 166 31.32 -27.67 4.20
N ALA A 167 32.38 -27.49 3.41
CA ALA A 167 32.84 -28.52 2.47
C ALA A 167 33.52 -29.69 3.19
N ALA A 168 34.23 -29.43 4.29
CA ALA A 168 34.93 -30.44 5.08
C ALA A 168 34.02 -31.13 6.10
N GLU A 169 33.22 -30.37 6.82
CA GLU A 169 32.31 -30.81 7.88
C GLU A 169 30.87 -30.49 7.48
N LYS A 170 30.05 -31.53 7.30
CA LYS A 170 28.60 -31.40 7.12
C LYS A 170 27.87 -31.07 8.43
N GLU A 171 28.53 -30.43 9.39
CA GLU A 171 27.89 -30.04 10.64
C GLU A 171 26.89 -28.91 10.38
N LYS A 172 25.62 -29.25 10.54
CA LYS A 172 24.52 -28.30 10.40
C LYS A 172 24.52 -27.40 11.63
N ARG A 173 24.86 -26.13 11.45
CA ARG A 173 24.64 -25.10 12.48
C ARG A 173 23.16 -25.12 12.86
N LYS A 174 22.86 -25.11 14.16
CA LYS A 174 21.49 -24.94 14.65
C LYS A 174 20.95 -23.63 14.11
N THR A 175 19.87 -23.70 13.34
CA THR A 175 19.18 -22.52 12.83
C THR A 175 18.11 -22.07 13.81
N GLU A 176 17.68 -20.81 13.74
CA GLU A 176 16.57 -20.31 14.57
C GLU A 176 15.29 -21.11 14.33
N LYS A 177 15.12 -21.69 13.13
CA LYS A 177 14.03 -22.59 12.79
C LYS A 177 14.10 -23.91 13.58
N ASP A 178 15.29 -24.42 13.84
CA ASP A 178 15.46 -25.62 14.66
C ASP A 178 15.12 -25.30 16.13
N LEU A 179 15.53 -24.14 16.63
CA LEU A 179 15.18 -23.66 17.98
C LEU A 179 13.66 -23.41 18.13
N GLU A 180 13.02 -22.88 17.09
CA GLU A 180 11.56 -22.72 17.05
C GLU A 180 10.86 -24.07 17.18
N ASN A 181 11.30 -25.08 16.44
CA ASN A 181 10.74 -26.43 16.51
C ASN A 181 10.98 -27.08 17.89
N GLU A 182 12.15 -26.87 18.49
CA GLU A 182 12.47 -27.35 19.85
C GLU A 182 11.55 -26.70 20.92
N ASN A 183 11.21 -25.42 20.76
CA ASN A 183 10.51 -24.61 21.76
C ASN A 183 8.97 -24.50 21.55
N GLY A 184 8.36 -25.48 20.89
CA GLY A 184 6.90 -25.54 20.74
C GLY A 184 6.34 -25.11 19.39
N GLY A 185 7.21 -24.82 18.42
CA GLY A 185 6.84 -24.60 17.02
C GLY A 185 6.20 -23.24 16.73
N ALA A 186 5.78 -23.10 15.47
CA ALA A 186 5.24 -21.86 14.94
C ALA A 186 3.96 -21.42 15.68
N GLY A 187 4.01 -20.21 16.25
CA GLY A 187 2.88 -19.58 16.96
C GLY A 187 2.97 -19.67 18.49
N VAL A 188 3.83 -20.53 19.04
CA VAL A 188 4.11 -20.58 20.50
C VAL A 188 5.46 -19.96 20.81
N TYR A 189 6.48 -20.25 19.99
CA TYR A 189 7.81 -19.68 20.16
C TYR A 189 7.82 -18.17 19.88
N SER A 190 8.28 -17.39 20.86
CA SER A 190 8.55 -15.95 20.69
C SER A 190 10.05 -15.71 20.63
N ALA A 191 10.55 -15.41 19.43
CA ALA A 191 11.96 -15.10 19.22
C ALA A 191 12.28 -13.72 19.80
N SER A 192 13.19 -13.66 20.79
CA SER A 192 13.67 -12.38 21.31
C SER A 192 14.64 -11.73 20.31
N LEU A 193 14.27 -10.53 19.84
CA LEU A 193 15.07 -9.74 18.91
C LEU A 193 16.36 -9.22 19.55
N LYS A 194 16.40 -9.09 20.88
CA LYS A 194 17.54 -8.52 21.62
C LYS A 194 18.72 -9.49 21.81
N LYS A 195 18.49 -10.80 21.63
CA LYS A 195 19.49 -11.87 21.89
C LYS A 195 20.82 -11.66 21.17
N ASN A 196 20.75 -11.23 19.90
CA ASN A 196 21.91 -11.15 19.01
C ASN A 196 22.50 -9.74 18.89
N TYR A 197 22.15 -8.82 19.80
CA TYR A 197 22.75 -7.49 19.80
C TYR A 197 24.21 -7.57 20.26
N ILE A 198 25.03 -6.70 19.69
CA ILE A 198 26.44 -6.56 20.08
C ILE A 198 26.53 -5.26 20.87
N LEU A 199 26.58 -5.36 22.19
CA LEU A 199 26.69 -4.25 23.12
C LEU A 199 28.00 -4.37 23.91
N ALA A 200 28.41 -3.31 24.59
CA ALA A 200 29.64 -3.32 25.39
C ALA A 200 29.56 -4.33 26.56
N ASN A 201 28.42 -4.36 27.25
CA ASN A 201 28.08 -5.39 28.24
C ASN A 201 26.99 -6.31 27.69
N ASP A 202 26.93 -7.56 28.13
CA ASP A 202 25.85 -8.46 27.72
C ASP A 202 24.63 -8.39 28.66
N GLU A 203 24.81 -7.90 29.89
CA GLU A 203 23.79 -7.89 30.94
C GLU A 203 22.61 -6.97 30.60
N TRP A 204 22.89 -5.75 30.15
CA TRP A 204 21.88 -4.76 29.75
C TRP A 204 21.20 -5.04 28.39
N LYS A 205 21.40 -6.22 27.78
CA LYS A 205 20.71 -6.58 26.52
C LYS A 205 19.20 -6.63 26.69
N GLU A 206 18.72 -7.00 27.87
CA GLU A 206 17.29 -7.15 28.12
C GLU A 206 16.62 -5.85 28.59
N ASP A 207 17.42 -4.85 28.99
CA ASP A 207 16.94 -3.59 29.53
C ASP A 207 15.97 -2.88 28.58
N VAL A 208 14.99 -2.17 29.17
CA VAL A 208 13.96 -1.43 28.45
C VAL A 208 14.35 0.05 28.46
N LEU A 209 14.59 0.61 27.27
CA LEU A 209 14.85 2.04 27.13
C LEU A 209 13.54 2.83 27.29
N PRO A 210 13.47 3.83 28.18
CA PRO A 210 12.35 4.75 28.23
C PRO A 210 12.25 5.54 26.92
N GLU A 211 11.08 5.52 26.27
CA GLU A 211 10.89 6.22 24.99
C GLU A 211 10.39 7.66 25.17
N ILE A 212 9.51 7.88 26.17
CA ILE A 212 8.83 9.16 26.40
C ILE A 212 8.96 9.53 27.88
N LEU A 213 9.37 10.78 28.13
CA LEU A 213 9.43 11.39 29.45
C LEU A 213 8.76 12.77 29.37
N ASP A 214 7.73 13.02 30.21
CA ASP A 214 7.03 14.30 30.31
C ASP A 214 6.62 14.94 28.97
N GLY A 215 6.13 14.11 28.04
CA GLY A 215 5.67 14.54 26.71
C GLY A 215 6.77 14.79 25.68
N HIS A 216 8.03 14.57 26.05
CA HIS A 216 9.19 14.66 25.17
C HIS A 216 9.75 13.25 24.89
N ASN A 217 10.35 13.06 23.71
CA ASN A 217 10.98 11.78 23.37
C ASN A 217 12.40 11.75 23.93
N VAL A 218 12.78 10.65 24.57
CA VAL A 218 14.13 10.50 25.14
C VAL A 218 15.20 10.45 24.04
N TYR A 219 14.89 9.84 22.89
CA TYR A 219 15.82 9.73 21.75
C TYR A 219 16.31 11.08 21.23
N ASP A 220 15.52 12.14 21.37
CA ASP A 220 15.89 13.49 20.92
C ASP A 220 17.02 14.09 21.79
N PHE A 221 17.28 13.50 22.97
CA PHE A 221 18.29 13.93 23.94
C PHE A 221 19.43 12.91 24.12
N ILE A 222 19.54 11.88 23.27
CA ILE A 222 20.66 10.92 23.36
C ILE A 222 21.84 11.44 22.53
N ASP A 223 22.76 12.14 23.20
CA ASP A 223 24.03 12.60 22.63
C ASP A 223 25.22 12.12 23.48
N PRO A 224 26.38 11.79 22.87
CA PRO A 224 27.57 11.39 23.63
C PRO A 224 28.08 12.52 24.55
N ASP A 225 27.85 13.77 24.16
CA ASP A 225 28.39 14.96 24.83
C ASP A 225 27.35 15.70 25.70
N ILE A 226 26.23 15.06 26.05
CA ILE A 226 25.11 15.72 26.74
C ILE A 226 25.50 16.34 28.09
N LEU A 227 26.39 15.68 28.84
CA LEU A 227 26.83 16.16 30.14
C LEU A 227 27.62 17.47 30.04
N GLN A 228 28.43 17.62 28.99
CA GLN A 228 29.18 18.85 28.76
C GLN A 228 28.25 20.02 28.41
N ARG A 229 27.25 19.78 27.54
CA ARG A 229 26.26 20.81 27.20
C ARG A 229 25.38 21.21 28.39
N LEU A 230 25.11 20.26 29.28
CA LEU A 230 24.34 20.52 30.50
C LEU A 230 25.15 21.40 31.47
N GLU A 231 26.44 21.14 31.65
CA GLU A 231 27.32 21.98 32.46
C GLU A 231 27.41 23.43 31.92
N GLU A 232 27.50 23.61 30.60
CA GLU A 232 27.46 24.92 29.96
C GLU A 232 26.15 25.68 30.21
N LEU A 233 25.01 24.97 30.16
CA LEU A 233 23.69 25.54 30.44
C LEU A 233 23.52 25.91 31.92
N GLU A 234 23.98 25.07 32.84
CA GLU A 234 23.94 25.36 34.28
C GLU A 234 24.78 26.60 34.64
N GLN A 235 25.92 26.80 33.97
CA GLN A 235 26.72 28.03 34.13
C GLN A 235 25.98 29.27 33.61
N GLU A 236 25.30 29.16 32.47
CA GLU A 236 24.49 30.26 31.93
C GLU A 236 23.28 30.58 32.82
N GLU A 237 22.57 29.56 33.31
CA GLU A 237 21.45 29.74 34.25
C GLU A 237 21.92 30.32 35.58
N GLY A 238 23.08 29.91 36.10
CA GLY A 238 23.67 30.49 37.30
C GLY A 238 23.95 31.98 37.16
N LEU A 239 24.46 32.42 36.01
CA LEU A 239 24.65 33.84 35.69
C LEU A 239 23.32 34.59 35.62
N ARG A 240 22.29 34.01 34.96
CA ARG A 240 20.97 34.65 34.90
C ARG A 240 20.27 34.73 36.26
N GLN A 241 20.37 33.70 37.10
CA GLN A 241 19.79 33.74 38.44
C GLN A 241 20.43 34.82 39.30
N THR A 242 21.74 35.06 39.17
CA THR A 242 22.38 36.18 39.88
C THR A 242 21.87 37.54 39.38
N GLU A 243 21.56 37.67 38.08
CA GLU A 243 20.97 38.90 37.52
C GLU A 243 19.49 39.08 37.91
N GLU A 244 18.68 38.00 37.95
CA GLU A 244 17.26 38.05 38.37
C GLU A 244 17.08 38.36 39.87
N VAL A 245 17.99 37.86 40.73
CA VAL A 245 17.95 38.18 42.16
C VAL A 245 18.20 39.68 42.43
N ASP A 246 18.92 40.37 41.54
CA ASP A 246 19.09 41.83 41.62
C ASP A 246 17.82 42.60 41.17
N ASP A 247 16.96 42.00 40.33
CA ASP A 247 15.68 42.60 39.88
C ASP A 247 14.51 42.32 40.85
N ASP A 248 14.59 41.29 41.69
CA ASP A 248 13.60 40.94 42.72
C ASP A 248 13.78 41.70 44.05
N PHE A 249 14.73 42.64 44.16
CA PHE A 249 14.77 43.62 45.26
C PHE A 249 13.62 44.64 45.11
N GLU A 250 12.47 44.24 45.64
CA GLU A 250 11.17 44.92 45.73
C GLU A 250 11.22 46.46 45.73
N MET A 251 10.76 47.06 44.63
CA MET A 251 10.28 48.44 44.62
C MET A 251 8.95 48.50 45.38
N ASP A 252 9.03 48.94 46.63
CA ASP A 252 7.94 49.11 47.60
C ASP A 252 6.80 50.01 47.06
N GLY A 253 5.87 49.40 46.33
CA GLY A 253 4.72 50.06 45.71
C GLY A 253 3.54 50.14 46.67
N LYS A 254 3.48 51.20 47.48
CA LYS A 254 2.33 51.66 48.31
C LYS A 254 1.15 50.69 48.37
N GLU A 255 1.04 49.94 49.47
CA GLU A 255 -0.09 49.06 49.74
C GLU A 255 -1.43 49.82 49.65
N LEU A 256 -2.34 49.29 48.83
CA LEU A 256 -3.67 49.84 48.60
C LEU A 256 -4.54 49.63 49.85
N THR A 257 -5.22 50.67 50.33
CA THR A 257 -6.04 50.62 51.55
C THR A 257 -7.16 49.57 51.44
N PRO A 258 -7.64 48.98 52.56
CA PRO A 258 -8.67 47.94 52.52
C PRO A 258 -9.99 48.43 51.88
N GLU A 259 -10.29 49.73 51.97
CA GLU A 259 -11.44 50.35 51.30
C GLU A 259 -11.28 50.40 49.78
N GLU A 260 -10.10 50.76 49.29
CA GLU A 260 -9.78 50.77 47.87
C GLU A 260 -9.79 49.36 47.28
N GLN A 261 -9.32 48.34 48.02
CA GLN A 261 -9.39 46.94 47.60
C GLN A 261 -10.84 46.45 47.44
N GLN A 262 -11.72 46.82 48.37
CA GLN A 262 -13.16 46.51 48.28
C GLN A 262 -13.80 47.21 47.08
N ALA A 263 -13.52 48.49 46.86
CA ALA A 263 -13.99 49.23 45.69
C ALA A 263 -13.48 48.61 44.38
N LEU A 264 -12.22 48.18 44.33
CA LEU A 264 -11.62 47.54 43.16
C LEU A 264 -12.28 46.18 42.89
N ALA A 265 -12.59 45.41 43.93
CA ALA A 265 -13.35 44.16 43.82
C ALA A 265 -14.78 44.38 43.29
N GLU A 266 -15.48 45.42 43.75
CA GLU A 266 -16.80 45.79 43.24
C GLU A 266 -16.75 46.23 41.76
N ILE A 267 -15.75 47.02 41.38
CA ILE A 267 -15.51 47.43 40.00
C ILE A 267 -15.24 46.20 39.12
N ARG A 268 -14.41 45.26 39.57
CA ARG A 268 -14.11 44.01 38.85
C ARG A 268 -15.36 43.16 38.67
N LYS A 269 -16.19 43.01 39.72
CA LYS A 269 -17.48 42.28 39.67
C LYS A 269 -18.46 42.95 38.71
N LYS A 270 -18.58 44.28 38.74
CA LYS A 270 -19.47 45.04 37.83
C LYS A 270 -18.99 44.94 36.38
N LYS A 271 -17.67 44.99 36.15
CA LYS A 271 -17.05 44.83 34.82
C LYS A 271 -17.26 43.42 34.27
N SER A 272 -17.11 42.38 35.09
CA SER A 272 -17.33 41.00 34.66
C SER A 272 -18.79 40.74 34.26
N LEU A 273 -19.76 41.24 35.04
CA LEU A 273 -21.19 41.17 34.70
C LEU A 273 -21.50 41.89 33.37
N LEU A 274 -20.90 43.05 33.13
CA LEU A 274 -21.11 43.82 31.91
C LEU A 274 -20.53 43.10 30.68
N ILE A 275 -19.36 42.46 30.83
CA ILE A 275 -18.74 41.62 29.79
C ILE A 275 -19.61 40.39 29.50
N GLN A 276 -20.12 39.71 30.52
CA GLN A 276 -21.02 38.55 30.34
C GLN A 276 -22.30 38.94 29.59
N GLN A 277 -22.94 40.06 29.97
CA GLN A 277 -24.11 40.58 29.26
C GLN A 277 -23.79 40.94 27.81
N HIS A 278 -22.61 41.51 27.53
CA HIS A 278 -22.16 41.80 26.17
C HIS A 278 -21.95 40.51 25.36
N ARG A 279 -21.32 39.49 25.94
CA ARG A 279 -21.12 38.18 25.28
C ARG A 279 -22.45 37.51 24.92
N ILE A 280 -23.45 37.54 25.82
CA ILE A 280 -24.81 37.02 25.54
C ILE A 280 -25.48 37.77 24.37
N LYS A 281 -25.31 39.10 24.31
CA LYS A 281 -25.83 39.91 23.19
C LYS A 281 -25.11 39.60 21.87
N LYS A 282 -23.80 39.36 21.89
CA LYS A 282 -22.98 39.03 20.71
C LYS A 282 -23.21 37.60 20.20
N SER A 283 -23.33 36.60 21.08
CA SER A 283 -23.64 35.22 20.66
C SER A 283 -25.00 35.11 19.96
N THR A 284 -25.96 35.94 20.36
CA THR A 284 -27.24 36.06 19.64
C THR A 284 -27.08 36.69 18.26
N ALA A 285 -26.06 37.54 18.06
CA ALA A 285 -25.76 38.23 16.79
C ALA A 285 -25.09 37.31 15.74
N GLU A 286 -24.36 36.29 16.16
CA GLU A 286 -23.73 35.30 15.25
C GLU A 286 -24.78 34.43 14.54
N SER A 287 -25.93 34.20 15.18
CA SER A 287 -27.03 33.37 14.63
C SER A 287 -28.18 34.19 14.03
N ARG A 288 -28.30 35.49 14.35
CA ARG A 288 -29.40 36.37 13.90
C ARG A 288 -28.95 37.85 13.82
N PRO A 289 -29.47 38.65 12.87
CA PRO A 289 -29.15 40.08 12.81
C PRO A 289 -29.64 40.84 14.06
N ILE A 290 -28.85 41.81 14.53
CA ILE A 290 -29.18 42.66 15.68
C ILE A 290 -30.37 43.55 15.32
N VAL A 291 -31.46 43.46 16.10
CA VAL A 291 -32.67 44.25 15.87
C VAL A 291 -32.42 45.70 16.31
N PRO A 292 -32.69 46.70 15.45
CA PRO A 292 -32.60 48.11 15.84
C PRO A 292 -33.46 48.41 17.06
N ARG A 293 -32.92 49.20 18.00
CA ARG A 293 -33.54 49.52 19.30
C ARG A 293 -34.99 50.02 19.20
N LYS A 294 -35.36 50.66 18.10
CA LYS A 294 -36.70 51.22 17.82
C LYS A 294 -37.84 50.18 17.78
N PHE A 295 -37.54 48.90 17.55
CA PHE A 295 -38.57 47.86 17.38
C PHE A 295 -38.87 47.04 18.65
N ASP A 296 -38.26 47.38 19.80
CA ASP A 296 -38.44 46.77 21.13
C ASP A 296 -38.88 45.29 21.15
N LYS A 297 -38.01 44.40 20.65
CA LYS A 297 -38.32 42.96 20.53
C LYS A 297 -38.65 42.30 21.88
N ASP A 298 -37.97 42.71 22.94
CA ASP A 298 -38.04 42.08 24.26
C ASP A 298 -39.04 42.79 25.20
N LYS A 299 -39.81 43.78 24.69
CA LYS A 299 -40.76 44.62 25.46
C LYS A 299 -40.13 45.24 26.70
N GLN A 300 -38.88 45.65 26.54
CA GLN A 300 -37.99 46.00 27.61
C GLN A 300 -37.98 47.52 27.89
N PHE A 301 -38.52 48.35 26.99
CA PHE A 301 -38.66 49.80 27.16
C PHE A 301 -39.98 50.16 27.86
N THR A 302 -40.08 49.75 29.12
CA THR A 302 -41.19 50.15 30.00
C THR A 302 -40.79 51.36 30.85
N THR A 303 -41.76 52.22 31.16
CA THR A 303 -41.59 53.37 32.07
C THR A 303 -41.07 52.92 33.44
N ARG A 304 -41.53 51.75 33.92
CA ARG A 304 -41.07 51.15 35.18
C ARG A 304 -39.59 50.79 35.18
N ARG A 305 -39.07 50.21 34.09
CA ARG A 305 -37.65 49.86 34.00
C ARG A 305 -36.77 51.10 33.83
N MET A 306 -37.21 52.05 33.00
CA MET A 306 -36.53 53.32 32.82
C MET A 306 -36.36 54.06 34.15
N GLY A 307 -37.42 54.14 34.96
CA GLY A 307 -37.37 54.77 36.28
C GLY A 307 -36.38 54.11 37.23
N ARG A 308 -36.36 52.76 37.28
CA ARG A 308 -35.40 52.01 38.10
C ARG A 308 -33.94 52.24 37.69
N GLN A 309 -33.66 52.31 36.38
CA GLN A 309 -32.30 52.52 35.87
C GLN A 309 -31.80 53.94 36.14
N LEU A 310 -32.66 54.95 35.98
CA LEU A 310 -32.31 56.35 36.27
C LEU A 310 -32.09 56.57 37.77
N SER A 311 -32.94 55.98 38.62
CA SER A 311 -32.76 56.02 40.08
C SER A 311 -31.46 55.32 40.52
N ALA A 312 -31.10 54.18 39.92
CA ALA A 312 -29.82 53.51 40.19
C ALA A 312 -28.59 54.31 39.70
N LEU A 313 -28.78 55.26 38.79
CA LEU A 313 -27.75 56.22 38.35
C LEU A 313 -27.78 57.52 39.17
N GLY A 314 -28.71 57.66 40.12
CA GLY A 314 -28.85 58.85 40.97
C GLY A 314 -29.66 59.99 40.36
N LEU A 315 -30.43 59.75 39.29
CA LEU A 315 -31.28 60.76 38.63
C LEU A 315 -32.76 60.58 38.98
N ASP A 316 -33.49 61.68 39.22
CA ASP A 316 -34.93 61.64 39.50
C ASP A 316 -35.75 61.29 38.24
N PRO A 317 -36.53 60.19 38.23
CA PRO A 317 -37.26 59.74 37.05
C PRO A 317 -38.62 60.41 36.83
N SER A 318 -39.10 61.25 37.76
CA SER A 318 -40.46 61.85 37.75
C SER A 318 -40.83 62.49 36.40
N MET A 319 -40.05 63.47 35.95
CA MET A 319 -40.29 64.22 34.70
C MET A 319 -40.25 63.33 33.44
N ALA A 320 -39.43 62.28 33.43
CA ALA A 320 -39.28 61.38 32.29
C ALA A 320 -40.48 60.41 32.16
N ILE A 321 -41.03 59.96 33.30
CA ILE A 321 -42.19 59.07 33.35
C ILE A 321 -43.46 59.81 32.89
N ASP A 322 -43.64 61.05 33.31
CA ASP A 322 -44.83 61.84 32.97
C ASP A 322 -44.92 62.15 31.47
N ARG A 323 -43.78 62.47 30.84
CA ARG A 323 -43.68 62.64 29.38
C ARG A 323 -43.95 61.35 28.61
N ALA A 324 -43.58 60.19 29.15
CA ALA A 324 -43.85 58.90 28.49
C ALA A 324 -45.32 58.48 28.63
N ARG A 325 -45.96 58.79 29.77
CA ARG A 325 -47.39 58.52 30.01
C ARG A 325 -48.32 59.42 29.20
N SER A 326 -47.94 60.67 28.92
CA SER A 326 -48.76 61.58 28.11
C SER A 326 -48.90 61.18 26.64
N ARG A 327 -48.05 60.27 26.13
CA ARG A 327 -48.08 59.77 24.74
C ARG A 327 -48.99 58.56 24.52
N SER A 328 -49.54 57.93 25.57
CA SER A 328 -50.47 56.80 25.41
C SER A 328 -51.91 57.28 25.24
N ARG A 329 -52.30 57.62 24.02
CA ARG A 329 -53.71 57.89 23.64
C ARG A 329 -54.19 56.80 22.69
N GLY A 330 -55.14 55.98 23.14
CA GLY A 330 -55.76 54.94 22.29
C GLY A 330 -56.54 53.87 23.06
N GLN A 331 -57.63 54.25 23.72
CA GLN A 331 -58.64 53.29 24.18
C GLN A 331 -59.41 52.78 22.94
N LYS A 332 -59.29 51.49 22.61
CA LYS A 332 -60.07 50.89 21.52
C LYS A 332 -61.53 50.74 21.97
N ARG A 333 -62.46 51.26 21.17
CA ARG A 333 -63.89 50.92 21.25
C ARG A 333 -64.07 49.50 20.69
N GLU A 334 -64.65 48.61 21.49
CA GLU A 334 -65.05 47.28 21.04
C GLU A 334 -66.28 47.40 20.12
N ARG A 335 -66.23 46.74 18.97
CA ARG A 335 -67.40 46.39 18.16
C ARG A 335 -67.43 44.85 18.09
N SER A 336 -68.41 44.28 18.76
CA SER A 336 -68.91 42.89 18.68
C SER A 336 -69.51 42.60 17.28
N PRO A 337 -69.83 41.34 16.90
CA PRO A 337 -70.25 40.22 17.76
C PRO A 337 -69.58 38.86 17.49
N ASP A 338 -69.47 38.03 18.53
CA ASP A 338 -70.33 36.85 18.63
C ASP A 338 -70.44 36.40 20.08
N ASN A 339 -71.69 36.34 20.50
CA ASN A 339 -72.18 35.93 21.79
C ASN A 339 -72.71 34.51 21.61
N ASP A 340 -72.03 33.52 22.17
CA ASP A 340 -72.71 32.28 22.56
C ASP A 340 -72.51 32.14 24.06
N GLY A 341 -73.62 32.39 24.76
CA GLY A 341 -73.70 32.44 26.20
C GLY A 341 -73.76 31.05 26.79
N GLY A 342 -73.08 30.90 27.92
CA GLY A 342 -73.13 29.69 28.71
C GLY A 342 -72.34 29.91 29.99
N ASP A 343 -73.03 30.43 30.99
CA ASP A 343 -72.58 30.57 32.37
C ASP A 343 -72.02 29.22 32.86
N ALA A 344 -70.70 29.16 33.04
CA ALA A 344 -70.02 28.01 33.63
C ALA A 344 -68.75 28.50 34.34
N MET A 345 -68.86 28.56 35.67
CA MET A 345 -67.73 28.58 36.59
C MET A 345 -66.89 27.31 36.34
N ASP A 346 -65.70 27.42 35.73
CA ASP A 346 -64.72 26.33 35.84
C ASP A 346 -63.26 26.74 35.55
N MET A 347 -62.38 25.94 36.14
CA MET A 347 -60.96 26.05 36.45
C MET A 347 -59.96 26.37 35.33
N ASP A 348 -58.80 26.86 35.78
CA ASP A 348 -57.51 26.91 35.09
C ASP A 348 -57.22 25.65 34.26
N VAL A 349 -57.26 25.79 32.92
CA VAL A 349 -56.57 24.87 32.00
C VAL A 349 -55.95 25.69 30.85
N ASP A 350 -54.62 25.72 30.83
CA ASP A 350 -53.79 26.20 29.72
C ASP A 350 -54.16 25.48 28.40
N THR A 351 -54.98 26.13 27.56
CA THR A 351 -55.13 25.74 26.15
C THR A 351 -54.49 26.80 25.25
N PRO A 352 -53.49 26.44 24.41
CA PRO A 352 -52.83 27.42 23.56
C PRO A 352 -53.75 27.83 22.41
N ASN A 353 -54.05 29.13 22.38
CA ASN A 353 -54.86 29.83 21.40
C ASN A 353 -54.68 29.38 19.94
N LYS A 354 -55.82 29.10 19.30
CA LYS A 354 -56.07 28.71 17.90
C LYS A 354 -55.81 29.86 16.89
N LYS A 355 -54.65 30.52 16.97
CA LYS A 355 -54.26 31.66 16.09
C LYS A 355 -52.82 31.57 15.54
N LEU A 356 -52.35 30.36 15.24
CA LEU A 356 -51.15 30.12 14.42
C LEU A 356 -51.56 29.56 13.05
N ARG A 357 -52.36 30.33 12.31
CA ARG A 357 -52.52 30.16 10.87
C ARG A 357 -51.92 31.36 10.15
N MET A 358 -50.99 31.06 9.25
CA MET A 358 -50.58 31.88 8.11
C MET A 358 -49.70 33.11 8.40
N ARG A 359 -48.41 32.88 8.67
CA ARG A 359 -47.35 33.78 8.18
C ARG A 359 -46.24 32.97 7.49
N SER A 360 -46.26 33.11 6.17
CA SER A 360 -45.37 32.61 5.13
C SER A 360 -43.87 32.71 5.46
N ARG A 361 -43.17 31.56 5.49
CA ARG A 361 -41.78 31.48 5.03
C ARG A 361 -41.83 30.92 3.61
N SER A 362 -41.41 31.73 2.66
CA SER A 362 -41.23 31.38 1.26
C SER A 362 -40.28 30.18 1.15
N ARG A 363 -40.85 28.98 1.04
CA ARG A 363 -40.17 27.79 0.53
C ARG A 363 -40.97 27.34 -0.69
N SER A 364 -40.22 27.04 -1.75
CA SER A 364 -40.65 26.64 -3.09
C SER A 364 -41.91 25.79 -3.13
N ARG A 365 -42.80 26.12 -4.09
CA ARG A 365 -44.13 25.57 -4.39
C ARG A 365 -44.21 24.04 -4.68
N SER A 366 -43.17 23.25 -4.44
CA SER A 366 -43.11 21.82 -4.81
C SER A 366 -43.23 20.83 -3.64
N VAL A 367 -43.66 21.27 -2.46
CA VAL A 367 -43.97 20.38 -1.34
C VAL A 367 -45.42 20.59 -0.92
N SER A 368 -46.36 20.16 -1.77
CA SER A 368 -47.78 20.14 -1.45
C SER A 368 -48.15 19.05 -0.45
N ARG A 369 -47.21 18.15 -0.09
CA ARG A 369 -47.45 17.06 0.86
C ARG A 369 -46.35 16.93 1.90
N PRO A 370 -46.70 16.70 3.18
CA PRO A 370 -45.72 16.46 4.24
C PRO A 370 -44.91 15.20 3.94
N LEU A 371 -43.59 15.27 4.17
CA LEU A 371 -42.60 14.22 3.85
C LEU A 371 -42.90 12.82 4.43
N GLY A 372 -43.84 12.68 5.37
CA GLY A 372 -44.18 11.41 6.02
C GLY A 372 -45.49 10.75 5.56
N GLU A 373 -46.25 11.38 4.66
CA GLU A 373 -47.55 10.85 4.22
C GLU A 373 -47.35 9.71 3.22
N VAL A 374 -47.95 8.54 3.48
CA VAL A 374 -47.87 7.36 2.62
C VAL A 374 -48.80 7.55 1.43
N VAL A 375 -48.29 7.39 0.21
CA VAL A 375 -49.11 7.42 -0.99
C VAL A 375 -49.54 5.99 -1.33
N PRO A 376 -50.83 5.76 -1.67
CA PRO A 376 -51.28 4.47 -2.17
C PRO A 376 -50.42 4.01 -3.36
N GLY A 377 -49.79 2.84 -3.25
CA GLY A 377 -48.88 2.28 -4.26
C GLY A 377 -47.38 2.35 -3.93
N GLU A 378 -46.96 3.07 -2.87
CA GLU A 378 -45.53 3.15 -2.46
C GLU A 378 -45.01 1.93 -1.67
N GLY A 379 -45.88 0.99 -1.28
CA GLY A 379 -45.49 -0.24 -0.57
C GLY A 379 -45.12 -0.06 0.91
N PHE A 380 -45.36 1.12 1.51
CA PHE A 380 -45.22 1.32 2.95
C PHE A 380 -46.54 1.09 3.67
N LYS A 381 -46.50 0.43 4.83
CA LYS A 381 -47.68 0.16 5.66
C LYS A 381 -48.20 1.42 6.37
N ASP A 382 -47.29 2.15 7.02
CA ASP A 382 -47.61 3.32 7.86
C ASP A 382 -46.66 4.50 7.60
N SER A 383 -47.11 5.71 7.96
CA SER A 383 -46.30 6.93 7.92
C SER A 383 -45.02 6.81 8.74
N ALA A 384 -45.08 6.13 9.89
CA ALA A 384 -43.94 5.83 10.73
C ALA A 384 -42.88 4.98 10.01
N GLN A 385 -43.30 4.01 9.19
CA GLN A 385 -42.41 3.16 8.41
C GLN A 385 -41.72 3.96 7.30
N LYS A 386 -42.46 4.83 6.60
CA LYS A 386 -41.91 5.73 5.57
C LYS A 386 -40.88 6.70 6.16
N VAL A 387 -41.16 7.27 7.33
CA VAL A 387 -40.21 8.15 8.05
C VAL A 387 -38.95 7.38 8.48
N LYS A 388 -39.08 6.12 8.95
CA LYS A 388 -37.94 5.26 9.25
C LYS A 388 -37.10 4.96 7.99
N ALA A 389 -37.74 4.64 6.87
CA ALA A 389 -37.07 4.41 5.59
C ALA A 389 -36.29 5.65 5.10
N GLN A 390 -36.89 6.84 5.21
CA GLN A 390 -36.19 8.09 4.89
C GLN A 390 -35.00 8.38 5.80
N LYS A 391 -35.09 8.04 7.10
CA LYS A 391 -33.97 8.14 8.03
C LYS A 391 -32.84 7.18 7.65
N LEU A 392 -33.18 5.96 7.23
CA LEU A 392 -32.22 4.96 6.72
C LEU A 392 -31.54 5.44 5.44
N ALA A 393 -32.30 5.98 4.47
CA ALA A 393 -31.75 6.55 3.25
C ALA A 393 -30.79 7.72 3.52
N LYS A 394 -31.12 8.61 4.47
CA LYS A 394 -30.19 9.68 4.89
C LYS A 394 -28.94 9.15 5.58
N ARG A 395 -29.03 8.03 6.31
CA ARG A 395 -27.88 7.38 6.94
C ARG A 395 -26.96 6.71 5.91
N SER A 396 -27.52 6.02 4.91
CA SER A 396 -26.70 5.35 3.87
C SER A 396 -25.93 6.36 3.01
N SER A 397 -26.48 7.55 2.74
CA SER A 397 -25.78 8.61 2.01
C SER A 397 -24.60 9.24 2.77
N LYS A 398 -24.47 9.03 4.09
CA LYS A 398 -23.38 9.63 4.88
C LYS A 398 -21.99 9.20 4.41
N LYS A 399 -21.82 7.94 3.98
CA LYS A 399 -20.52 7.44 3.51
C LYS A 399 -20.07 8.18 2.25
N ARG A 400 -20.94 8.28 1.24
CA ARG A 400 -20.68 9.05 0.00
C ARG A 400 -20.46 10.54 0.26
N ASN A 401 -21.21 11.12 1.19
CA ASN A 401 -21.02 12.53 1.57
C ASN A 401 -19.69 12.78 2.29
N LYS A 402 -19.19 11.80 3.07
CA LYS A 402 -17.87 11.86 3.69
C LYS A 402 -16.77 11.89 2.62
N ASP A 403 -16.96 11.15 1.53
CA ASP A 403 -16.06 11.12 0.37
C ASP A 403 -16.33 12.29 -0.62
N ALA A 404 -17.20 13.25 -0.24
CA ALA A 404 -17.58 14.43 -1.02
C ALA A 404 -18.13 14.12 -2.45
N CYS A 405 -18.72 12.95 -2.66
CA CYS A 405 -19.34 12.60 -3.95
C CYS A 405 -20.55 13.52 -4.23
N ARG A 406 -20.72 13.92 -5.50
CA ARG A 406 -21.83 14.80 -5.93
C ARG A 406 -23.21 14.14 -5.80
N GLY A 407 -23.26 12.81 -5.82
CA GLY A 407 -24.50 12.03 -5.79
C GLY A 407 -24.25 10.53 -5.77
N GLU A 408 -25.26 9.73 -6.14
CA GLU A 408 -25.12 8.26 -6.20
C GLU A 408 -24.58 7.76 -7.55
N ALA A 409 -24.76 8.58 -8.58
CA ALA A 409 -24.23 8.36 -9.91
C ALA A 409 -22.75 8.75 -10.02
N ASP A 410 -22.21 9.51 -9.06
CA ASP A 410 -20.83 9.94 -9.06
C ASP A 410 -19.92 8.82 -8.56
N ARG A 411 -19.45 7.99 -9.51
CA ARG A 411 -18.58 6.83 -9.29
C ARG A 411 -17.24 6.96 -10.02
N VAL A 412 -16.80 8.20 -10.24
CA VAL A 412 -15.54 8.48 -10.96
C VAL A 412 -14.36 8.06 -10.09
N ILE A 413 -13.49 7.21 -10.63
CA ILE A 413 -12.25 6.79 -9.97
C ILE A 413 -11.11 7.66 -10.51
N PRO A 414 -10.53 8.57 -9.72
CA PRO A 414 -9.42 9.40 -10.17
C PRO A 414 -8.14 8.58 -10.29
N THR A 415 -7.34 8.85 -11.31
CA THR A 415 -6.02 8.22 -11.50
C THR A 415 -4.99 8.91 -10.62
N LEU A 416 -4.83 8.44 -9.38
CA LEU A 416 -3.92 9.04 -8.38
C LEU A 416 -2.45 9.07 -8.82
N LYS A 417 -2.02 8.09 -9.63
CA LYS A 417 -0.65 7.99 -10.16
C LYS A 417 -0.69 7.89 -11.69
N PRO A 418 -0.86 9.01 -12.40
CA PRO A 418 -0.93 8.95 -13.85
C PRO A 418 0.47 8.70 -14.42
N LYS A 419 0.56 7.75 -15.35
CA LYS A 419 1.84 7.23 -15.87
C LYS A 419 2.77 8.32 -16.39
N HIS A 420 2.24 9.31 -17.10
CA HIS A 420 3.01 10.42 -17.69
C HIS A 420 3.63 11.38 -16.64
N LEU A 421 3.27 11.28 -15.35
CA LEU A 421 3.99 11.96 -14.26
C LEU A 421 5.14 11.12 -13.69
N PHE A 422 4.97 9.80 -13.63
CA PHE A 422 5.83 8.91 -12.83
C PHE A 422 6.67 7.94 -13.67
N SER A 423 6.55 7.98 -15.00
CA SER A 423 7.23 7.09 -15.93
C SER A 423 7.95 7.90 -16.99
N GLY A 424 9.23 7.56 -17.22
CA GLY A 424 10.12 8.29 -18.11
C GLY A 424 11.17 9.11 -17.34
N LYS A 425 12.25 9.47 -18.02
CA LYS A 425 13.27 10.42 -17.54
C LYS A 425 13.40 11.51 -18.60
N TRP A 426 13.59 12.77 -18.17
CA TRP A 426 13.88 13.84 -19.11
C TRP A 426 15.24 13.62 -19.75
N SER A 427 15.24 13.60 -21.08
CA SER A 427 16.45 13.50 -21.90
C SER A 427 16.79 14.87 -22.49
N THR A 428 18.01 15.04 -22.97
CA THR A 428 18.45 16.28 -23.61
C THR A 428 17.76 16.42 -24.98
N GLY A 429 16.70 17.22 -25.05
CA GLY A 429 15.86 17.34 -26.26
C GLY A 429 14.47 17.92 -25.98
N LYS A 430 13.47 17.47 -26.73
CA LYS A 430 12.07 17.89 -26.55
C LYS A 430 11.50 17.34 -25.24
N THR A 431 10.85 18.20 -24.46
CA THR A 431 10.18 17.83 -23.21
C THR A 431 8.71 17.51 -23.43
N ASP A 432 8.17 16.60 -22.64
CA ASP A 432 6.76 16.18 -22.70
C ASP A 432 5.78 17.25 -22.18
N ARG A 433 6.29 18.24 -21.44
CA ARG A 433 5.55 19.38 -20.93
C ARG A 433 6.28 20.67 -21.24
N ARG A 434 5.51 21.73 -21.40
CA ARG A 434 5.98 23.08 -21.71
C ARG A 434 6.66 23.73 -20.50
#